data_AF-A0A2I0SDX6-F1
#
_entry.id   AF-A0A2I0SDX6-F1
#
_cell.length_a   1.000
_cell.length_b   1.000
_cell.length_c   1.000
_cell.angle_alpha   90.00
_cell.angle_beta   90.00
_cell.angle_gamma   90.00
#
_symmetry.space_group_name_H-M   'P 1'
#
loop_
_entity.id
_entity.type
_entity.pdbx_description
1 polymer ?
#
loop_
_entity_poly.entity_id
_entity_poly.type
_entity_poly.pdbx_seq_one_letter_code
_entity_poly.pdbx_strand_id
1 'polypeptide(L)'
;MIEAPMDAADTDGDDDADRKVVEEERAELKEFIKGLSGDDIKSGSWFTKLCAHAMSSYTEKVDWQYFQERYKGVPPDAIVDQRIKMASRYAALEGGLSAGAYTATVVATLGSAGGASPATVPAAITTMMVDVAYITRLQLHLAYDVAVLYRVPLDLTDPDDMWKLIRVAFTIKSGEAVREGVTKAVPALVRPLIRRFYSGDVLAAAKALPVVGKYLLRKNIIKIGIPLVGVPLAVVLNRYTTLLAGRHAQAVFRNEARVIELAENLSKRSRHPQLMLWAAWLVIKANRKIADDEALLMRHLVRVVRERHQVVDEQLANLVDLDPAEVWQRIDAEPGDLSDVLDAADRVAAVDGDINAREKAVISELRDRCCRV
;
A
#
# COMPACT_ATOMS: atom_id res chain seq x y z
N MET A 1 5.20 19.51 -20.32
CA MET A 1 4.83 18.80 -19.07
C MET A 1 4.30 17.45 -19.53
N ILE A 2 4.97 16.34 -19.19
CA ILE A 2 4.54 15.00 -19.63
C ILE A 2 3.57 14.52 -18.55
N GLU A 3 2.30 14.34 -18.92
CA GLU A 3 1.24 13.86 -18.03
C GLU A 3 1.61 12.50 -17.42
N ALA A 4 1.23 12.26 -16.16
CA ALA A 4 1.37 10.92 -15.61
C ALA A 4 0.42 9.98 -16.38
N PRO A 5 0.75 8.68 -16.51
CA PRO A 5 0.00 7.76 -17.37
C PRO A 5 -1.51 7.65 -17.03
N MET A 6 -1.87 7.92 -15.78
CA MET A 6 -3.25 7.98 -15.30
C MET A 6 -3.87 9.39 -15.35
N ASP A 7 -3.30 10.39 -16.03
CA ASP A 7 -3.79 11.78 -15.98
C ASP A 7 -4.34 12.35 -17.29
N ALA A 8 -4.30 11.59 -18.39
CA ALA A 8 -4.80 12.03 -19.70
C ALA A 8 -6.34 12.00 -19.84
N ALA A 9 -7.08 11.53 -18.84
CA ALA A 9 -8.53 11.44 -18.87
C ALA A 9 -9.18 12.65 -18.15
N ASP A 10 -9.68 13.61 -18.94
CA ASP A 10 -10.63 14.60 -18.44
C ASP A 10 -11.90 13.89 -17.92
N THR A 11 -12.57 14.52 -16.96
CA THR A 11 -13.77 13.97 -16.30
C THR A 11 -14.96 13.68 -17.22
N ASP A 12 -14.88 14.08 -18.50
CA ASP A 12 -15.87 13.85 -19.53
C ASP A 12 -15.41 12.79 -20.53
N GLY A 13 -15.50 11.52 -20.12
CA GLY A 13 -15.98 10.40 -20.95
C GLY A 13 -15.58 10.30 -22.44
N ASP A 14 -14.35 10.61 -22.84
CA ASP A 14 -13.87 10.19 -24.17
C ASP A 14 -13.24 8.79 -24.06
N ASP A 15 -14.09 7.76 -24.19
CA ASP A 15 -13.66 6.35 -24.18
C ASP A 15 -12.55 6.08 -25.22
N ASP A 16 -12.47 6.86 -26.30
CA ASP A 16 -11.42 6.75 -27.31
C ASP A 16 -10.07 7.34 -26.84
N ALA A 17 -10.09 8.42 -26.06
CA ALA A 17 -8.89 8.98 -25.43
C ALA A 17 -8.33 8.03 -24.37
N ASP A 18 -9.18 7.55 -23.46
CA ASP A 18 -8.80 6.56 -22.45
C ASP A 18 -8.22 5.30 -23.11
N ARG A 19 -8.85 4.83 -24.19
CA ARG A 19 -8.39 3.66 -24.92
C ARG A 19 -6.99 3.86 -25.52
N LYS A 20 -6.70 5.03 -26.11
CA LYS A 20 -5.37 5.35 -26.65
C LYS A 20 -4.30 5.30 -25.56
N VAL A 21 -4.60 5.85 -24.38
CA VAL A 21 -3.69 5.81 -23.23
C VAL A 21 -3.37 4.37 -22.85
N VAL A 22 -4.39 3.51 -22.72
CA VAL A 22 -4.18 2.08 -22.43
C VAL A 22 -3.37 1.38 -23.53
N GLU A 23 -3.61 1.70 -24.80
CA GLU A 23 -2.86 1.13 -25.93
C GLU A 23 -1.37 1.56 -25.92
N GLU A 24 -1.08 2.83 -25.62
CA GLU A 24 0.28 3.37 -25.48
C GLU A 24 1.05 2.72 -24.31
N GLU A 25 0.43 2.65 -23.14
CA GLU A 25 1.00 1.99 -21.96
C GLU A 25 1.27 0.49 -22.22
N ARG A 26 0.36 -0.20 -22.93
CA ARG A 26 0.59 -1.61 -23.31
C ARG A 26 1.73 -1.76 -24.31
N ALA A 27 1.92 -0.80 -25.21
CA ALA A 27 3.05 -0.80 -26.13
C ALA A 27 4.39 -0.63 -25.39
N GLU A 28 4.45 0.28 -24.41
CA GLU A 28 5.61 0.44 -23.52
C GLU A 28 5.93 -0.87 -22.78
N LEU A 29 4.90 -1.51 -22.19
CA LEU A 29 5.07 -2.77 -21.48
C LEU A 29 5.48 -3.93 -22.39
N LYS A 30 5.05 -3.92 -23.65
CA LYS A 30 5.48 -4.92 -24.65
C LYS A 30 6.98 -4.82 -24.91
N GLU A 31 7.54 -3.62 -24.99
CA GLU A 31 8.98 -3.41 -25.11
C GLU A 31 9.72 -3.83 -23.83
N PHE A 32 9.19 -3.49 -22.66
CA PHE A 32 9.73 -3.98 -21.38
C PHE A 32 9.80 -5.52 -21.34
N ILE A 33 8.74 -6.21 -21.78
CA ILE A 33 8.67 -7.68 -21.76
C ILE A 33 9.61 -8.32 -22.78
N LYS A 34 9.81 -7.71 -23.96
CA LYS A 34 10.82 -8.17 -24.92
C LYS A 34 12.23 -8.10 -24.35
N GLY A 35 12.50 -7.17 -23.43
CA GLY A 35 13.76 -7.06 -22.70
C GLY A 35 13.96 -8.09 -21.59
N LEU A 36 12.95 -8.90 -21.26
CA LEU A 36 13.05 -9.94 -20.23
C LEU A 36 13.68 -11.22 -20.79
N SER A 37 14.54 -11.86 -20.01
CA SER A 37 15.04 -13.20 -20.35
C SER A 37 13.97 -14.27 -20.06
N GLY A 38 14.06 -15.43 -20.72
CA GLY A 38 13.19 -16.57 -20.42
C GLY A 38 13.29 -17.05 -18.97
N ASP A 39 14.47 -16.89 -18.37
CA ASP A 39 14.69 -17.21 -16.95
C ASP A 39 14.03 -16.20 -16.01
N ASP A 40 13.90 -14.93 -16.43
CA ASP A 40 13.16 -13.95 -15.65
C ASP A 40 11.67 -14.29 -15.55
N ILE A 41 11.11 -14.79 -16.65
CA ILE A 41 9.70 -15.21 -16.73
C ILE A 41 9.48 -16.48 -15.88
N LYS A 42 10.33 -17.50 -16.05
CA LYS A 42 10.21 -18.78 -15.32
C LYS A 42 10.46 -18.64 -13.84
N SER A 43 11.46 -17.84 -13.47
CA SER A 43 11.74 -17.58 -12.07
C SER A 43 10.62 -16.76 -11.46
N GLY A 44 10.13 -15.71 -12.13
CA GLY A 44 9.22 -14.72 -11.56
C GLY A 44 9.93 -13.40 -11.19
N SER A 45 11.23 -13.26 -11.48
CA SER A 45 12.00 -12.02 -11.24
C SER A 45 11.50 -10.84 -12.09
N TRP A 46 10.74 -11.12 -13.16
CA TRP A 46 10.06 -10.11 -13.97
C TRP A 46 9.24 -9.12 -13.12
N PHE A 47 8.63 -9.58 -12.03
CA PHE A 47 7.83 -8.75 -11.14
C PHE A 47 8.69 -7.68 -10.44
N THR A 48 9.88 -8.06 -9.99
CA THR A 48 10.83 -7.11 -9.40
C THR A 48 11.26 -6.05 -10.39
N LYS A 49 11.62 -6.49 -11.61
CA LYS A 49 12.02 -5.59 -12.70
C LYS A 49 10.87 -4.65 -13.07
N LEU A 50 9.63 -5.15 -13.04
CA LEU A 50 8.44 -4.35 -13.29
C LEU A 50 8.20 -3.33 -12.18
N CYS A 51 8.31 -3.69 -10.90
CA CYS A 51 8.18 -2.73 -9.80
C CYS A 51 9.22 -1.62 -9.93
N ALA A 52 10.48 -1.96 -10.20
CA ALA A 52 11.52 -0.96 -10.42
C ALA A 52 11.20 -0.05 -11.61
N HIS A 53 10.80 -0.63 -12.74
CA HIS A 53 10.46 0.12 -13.95
C HIS A 53 9.22 0.99 -13.78
N ALA A 54 8.18 0.49 -13.11
CA ALA A 54 6.93 1.20 -12.87
C ALA A 54 7.11 2.35 -11.87
N MET A 55 7.94 2.18 -10.85
CA MET A 55 8.08 3.16 -9.78
C MET A 55 9.18 4.19 -10.04
N SER A 56 10.29 3.84 -10.70
CA SER A 56 11.50 4.68 -10.79
C SER A 56 11.29 6.09 -11.33
N SER A 57 10.37 6.28 -12.29
CA SER A 57 10.06 7.59 -12.86
C SER A 57 8.72 8.15 -12.39
N TYR A 58 7.89 7.32 -11.77
CA TYR A 58 6.56 7.70 -11.31
C TYR A 58 6.64 8.44 -9.97
N THR A 59 7.50 7.96 -9.07
CA THR A 59 7.66 8.51 -7.71
C THR A 59 8.37 9.85 -7.70
N GLU A 60 9.16 10.15 -8.74
CA GLU A 60 9.80 11.45 -8.92
C GLU A 60 8.81 12.52 -9.41
N LYS A 61 7.71 12.09 -10.04
CA LYS A 61 6.73 13.00 -10.67
C LYS A 61 5.47 13.20 -9.81
N VAL A 62 5.03 12.15 -9.14
CA VAL A 62 3.76 12.12 -8.42
C VAL A 62 4.03 12.27 -6.92
N ASP A 63 3.89 13.49 -6.43
CA ASP A 63 3.92 13.81 -5.02
C ASP A 63 2.63 14.49 -4.56
N TRP A 64 2.57 14.88 -3.29
CA TRP A 64 1.37 15.53 -2.76
C TRP A 64 1.15 16.92 -3.37
N GLN A 65 2.21 17.59 -3.85
CA GLN A 65 2.14 18.91 -4.49
C GLN A 65 1.53 18.78 -5.87
N TYR A 66 1.92 17.76 -6.63
CA TYR A 66 1.34 17.41 -7.92
C TYR A 66 -0.20 17.34 -7.85
N PHE A 67 -0.73 16.60 -6.87
CA PHE A 67 -2.18 16.51 -6.70
C PHE A 67 -2.81 17.79 -6.17
N GLN A 68 -2.13 18.55 -5.31
CA GLN A 68 -2.66 19.81 -4.79
C GLN A 68 -2.77 20.89 -5.87
N GLU A 69 -1.79 20.98 -6.76
CA GLU A 69 -1.82 21.90 -7.90
C GLU A 69 -2.93 21.54 -8.87
N ARG A 70 -3.08 20.24 -9.17
CA ARG A 70 -4.07 19.73 -10.12
C ARG A 70 -5.51 19.79 -9.59
N TYR A 71 -5.71 19.48 -8.31
CA TYR A 71 -7.03 19.39 -7.69
C TYR A 71 -7.20 20.43 -6.57
N LYS A 72 -6.87 21.69 -6.87
CA LYS A 72 -6.86 22.77 -5.88
C LYS A 72 -8.23 22.91 -5.19
N GLY A 73 -8.25 22.76 -3.87
CA GLY A 73 -9.43 22.93 -3.03
C GLY A 73 -10.33 21.68 -2.90
N VAL A 74 -9.95 20.57 -3.53
CA VAL A 74 -10.70 19.30 -3.43
C VAL A 74 -10.17 18.46 -2.26
N PRO A 75 -11.03 17.89 -1.41
CA PRO A 75 -10.60 16.99 -0.34
C PRO A 75 -9.93 15.70 -0.89
N PRO A 76 -8.92 15.15 -0.19
CA PRO A 76 -8.24 13.92 -0.62
C PRO A 76 -9.19 12.75 -0.91
N ASP A 77 -10.24 12.58 -0.12
CA ASP A 77 -11.24 11.50 -0.28
C ASP A 77 -11.91 11.53 -1.66
N ALA A 78 -12.18 12.73 -2.21
CA ALA A 78 -12.83 12.87 -3.52
C ALA A 78 -11.86 12.57 -4.67
N ILE A 79 -10.61 13.02 -4.55
CA ILE A 79 -9.56 12.75 -5.54
C ILE A 79 -9.25 11.24 -5.56
N VAL A 80 -9.15 10.60 -4.39
CA VAL A 80 -8.97 9.15 -4.26
C VAL A 80 -10.10 8.38 -4.95
N ASP A 81 -11.36 8.77 -4.73
CA ASP A 81 -12.51 8.12 -5.39
C ASP A 81 -12.43 8.23 -6.92
N GLN A 82 -12.01 9.39 -7.43
CA GLN A 82 -11.80 9.62 -8.85
C GLN A 82 -10.66 8.74 -9.41
N ARG A 83 -9.50 8.67 -8.73
CA ARG A 83 -8.38 7.81 -9.14
C ARG A 83 -8.78 6.33 -9.17
N ILE A 84 -9.53 5.87 -8.17
CA ILE A 84 -10.03 4.48 -8.12
C ILE A 84 -10.98 4.20 -9.28
N LYS A 85 -11.91 5.11 -9.59
CA LYS A 85 -12.84 4.96 -10.72
C LYS A 85 -12.11 4.88 -12.06
N MET A 86 -11.16 5.78 -12.28
CA MET A 86 -10.37 5.84 -13.51
C MET A 86 -9.47 4.61 -13.68
N ALA A 87 -8.75 4.20 -12.64
CA ALA A 87 -7.98 2.95 -12.68
C ALA A 87 -8.88 1.72 -12.94
N SER A 88 -10.09 1.70 -12.38
CA SER A 88 -11.05 0.63 -12.68
C SER A 88 -11.53 0.65 -14.14
N ARG A 89 -11.67 1.83 -14.76
CA ARG A 89 -12.00 1.99 -16.19
C ARG A 89 -10.84 1.50 -17.07
N TYR A 90 -9.61 1.91 -16.79
CA TYR A 90 -8.42 1.49 -17.54
C TYR A 90 -8.22 -0.04 -17.47
N ALA A 91 -8.43 -0.65 -16.29
CA ALA A 91 -8.42 -2.09 -16.14
C ALA A 91 -9.53 -2.79 -16.97
N ALA A 92 -10.70 -2.16 -17.11
CA ALA A 92 -11.79 -2.65 -17.94
C ALA A 92 -11.43 -2.59 -19.43
N LEU A 93 -10.87 -1.47 -19.89
CA LEU A 93 -10.40 -1.27 -21.26
C LEU A 93 -9.30 -2.25 -21.62
N GLU A 94 -8.31 -2.46 -20.74
CA GLU A 94 -7.30 -3.51 -20.92
C GLU A 94 -7.96 -4.89 -21.09
N GLY A 95 -8.91 -5.24 -20.22
CA GLY A 95 -9.63 -6.51 -20.33
C GLY A 95 -10.35 -6.68 -21.69
N GLY A 96 -10.88 -5.58 -22.25
CA GLY A 96 -11.52 -5.57 -23.56
C GLY A 96 -10.53 -5.74 -24.72
N LEU A 97 -9.41 -5.01 -24.68
CA LEU A 97 -8.36 -5.10 -25.70
C LEU A 97 -7.69 -6.48 -25.72
N SER A 98 -7.43 -7.05 -24.54
CA SER A 98 -6.78 -8.35 -24.38
C SER A 98 -7.68 -9.49 -24.89
N ALA A 99 -8.98 -9.44 -24.62
CA ALA A 99 -9.92 -10.45 -25.11
C ALA A 99 -10.07 -10.45 -26.65
N GLY A 100 -9.91 -9.29 -27.31
CA GLY A 100 -9.81 -9.20 -28.77
C GLY A 100 -8.55 -9.90 -29.34
N ALA A 101 -7.41 -9.76 -28.67
CA ALA A 101 -6.15 -10.39 -29.06
C ALA A 101 -6.14 -11.91 -28.84
N TYR A 102 -6.75 -12.39 -27.74
CA TYR A 102 -6.88 -13.83 -27.49
C TYR A 102 -7.78 -14.52 -28.51
N THR A 103 -8.91 -13.89 -28.90
CA THR A 103 -9.82 -14.46 -29.91
C THR A 103 -9.12 -14.64 -31.25
N ALA A 104 -8.33 -13.67 -31.71
CA ALA A 104 -7.58 -13.77 -32.97
C ALA A 104 -6.47 -14.84 -32.91
N THR A 105 -5.76 -14.94 -31.78
CA THR A 105 -4.63 -15.87 -31.61
C THR A 105 -5.09 -17.32 -31.40
N VAL A 106 -6.18 -17.52 -30.64
CA VAL A 106 -6.80 -18.83 -30.41
C VAL A 106 -7.50 -19.34 -31.68
N VAL A 107 -8.18 -18.47 -32.43
CA VAL A 107 -8.75 -18.83 -33.75
C VAL A 107 -7.64 -19.17 -34.76
N ALA A 108 -6.53 -18.45 -34.77
CA ALA A 108 -5.39 -18.76 -35.63
C ALA A 108 -4.71 -20.10 -35.27
N THR A 109 -4.72 -20.50 -34.00
CA THR A 109 -4.14 -21.77 -33.53
C THR A 109 -5.09 -22.97 -33.63
N LEU A 110 -6.41 -22.75 -33.50
CA LEU A 110 -7.44 -23.78 -33.70
C LEU A 110 -7.78 -24.01 -35.17
N GLY A 111 -7.72 -22.97 -36.02
CA GLY A 111 -7.94 -23.07 -37.46
C GLY A 111 -6.83 -23.82 -38.21
N SER A 112 -5.65 -23.94 -37.60
CA SER A 112 -4.57 -24.82 -38.06
C SER A 112 -4.64 -26.15 -37.29
N ALA A 113 -5.41 -27.11 -37.80
CA ALA A 113 -5.49 -28.46 -37.27
C ALA A 113 -4.09 -29.00 -36.89
N GLY A 114 -3.84 -29.15 -35.58
CA GLY A 114 -2.75 -29.98 -35.04
C GLY A 114 -1.31 -29.43 -35.08
N GLY A 115 -1.08 -28.13 -35.27
CA GLY A 115 0.28 -27.59 -35.38
C GLY A 115 0.49 -26.27 -34.64
N ALA A 116 0.66 -26.31 -33.32
CA ALA A 116 1.21 -25.16 -32.61
C ALA A 116 2.67 -24.97 -33.04
N SER A 117 2.88 -24.11 -34.04
CA SER A 117 4.21 -23.69 -34.48
C SER A 117 5.03 -23.22 -33.27
N PRO A 118 6.32 -23.58 -33.13
CA PRO A 118 7.21 -23.09 -32.06
C PRO A 118 7.24 -21.57 -31.91
N ALA A 119 6.81 -20.81 -32.92
CA ALA A 119 6.71 -19.35 -32.89
C ALA A 119 5.43 -18.80 -32.23
N THR A 120 4.37 -19.59 -32.10
CA THR A 120 3.06 -19.14 -31.57
C THR A 120 2.97 -19.18 -30.05
N VAL A 121 3.66 -20.14 -29.40
CA VAL A 121 3.74 -20.24 -27.93
C VAL A 121 4.42 -19.02 -27.29
N PRO A 122 5.53 -18.49 -27.83
CA PRO A 122 6.14 -17.24 -27.34
C PRO A 122 5.19 -16.04 -27.41
N ALA A 123 4.43 -15.87 -28.51
CA ALA A 123 3.54 -14.73 -28.68
C ALA A 123 2.38 -14.72 -27.66
N ALA A 124 1.78 -15.89 -27.38
CA ALA A 124 0.73 -16.00 -26.36
C ALA A 124 1.25 -15.71 -24.94
N ILE A 125 2.47 -16.17 -24.61
CA ILE A 125 3.14 -15.86 -23.33
C ILE A 125 3.42 -14.36 -23.23
N THR A 126 3.92 -13.73 -24.29
CA THR A 126 4.18 -12.28 -24.30
C THR A 126 2.92 -11.46 -24.07
N THR A 127 1.81 -11.75 -24.76
CA THR A 127 0.54 -11.04 -24.55
C THR A 127 0.02 -11.21 -23.12
N MET A 128 0.06 -12.43 -22.58
CA MET A 128 -0.31 -12.67 -21.18
C MET A 128 0.57 -11.88 -20.21
N MET A 129 1.88 -11.82 -20.46
CA MET A 129 2.80 -11.03 -19.65
C MET A 129 2.48 -9.53 -19.72
N VAL A 130 2.07 -9.01 -20.88
CA VAL A 130 1.66 -7.59 -21.04
C VAL A 130 0.45 -7.30 -20.17
N ASP A 131 -0.56 -8.17 -20.22
CA ASP A 131 -1.80 -8.01 -19.44
C ASP A 131 -1.52 -8.06 -17.94
N VAL A 132 -0.70 -9.02 -17.50
CA VAL A 132 -0.29 -9.14 -16.10
C VAL A 132 0.49 -7.90 -15.67
N ALA A 133 1.47 -7.48 -16.47
CA ALA A 133 2.32 -6.33 -16.15
C ALA A 133 1.51 -5.03 -16.09
N TYR A 134 0.53 -4.87 -16.98
CA TYR A 134 -0.34 -3.71 -17.05
C TYR A 134 -1.16 -3.56 -15.77
N ILE A 135 -1.94 -4.58 -15.41
CA ILE A 135 -2.78 -4.56 -14.20
C ILE A 135 -1.91 -4.40 -12.94
N THR A 136 -0.72 -5.01 -12.93
CA THR A 136 0.23 -4.89 -11.82
C THR A 136 0.73 -3.46 -11.66
N ARG A 137 1.18 -2.80 -12.74
CA ARG A 137 1.63 -1.40 -12.74
C ARG A 137 0.49 -0.47 -12.31
N LEU A 138 -0.70 -0.67 -12.88
CA LEU A 138 -1.89 0.12 -12.55
C LEU A 138 -2.27 0.03 -11.06
N GLN A 139 -2.26 -1.18 -10.48
CA GLN A 139 -2.57 -1.37 -9.05
C GLN A 139 -1.50 -0.79 -8.13
N LEU A 140 -0.22 -0.85 -8.51
CA LEU A 140 0.87 -0.24 -7.76
C LEU A 140 0.80 1.29 -7.78
N HIS A 141 0.59 1.88 -8.97
CA HIS A 141 0.42 3.33 -9.11
C HIS A 141 -0.80 3.82 -8.35
N LEU A 142 -1.94 3.15 -8.46
CA LEU A 142 -3.14 3.51 -7.71
C LEU A 142 -2.90 3.47 -6.20
N ALA A 143 -2.27 2.41 -5.69
CA ALA A 143 -1.98 2.32 -4.26
C ALA A 143 -1.01 3.43 -3.80
N TYR A 144 -0.02 3.78 -4.63
CA TYR A 144 0.93 4.85 -4.34
C TYR A 144 0.25 6.22 -4.34
N ASP A 145 -0.58 6.52 -5.35
CA ASP A 145 -1.36 7.75 -5.42
C ASP A 145 -2.22 7.94 -4.18
N VAL A 146 -2.89 6.87 -3.74
CA VAL A 146 -3.74 6.90 -2.54
C VAL A 146 -2.90 7.24 -1.31
N ALA A 147 -1.72 6.63 -1.15
CA ALA A 147 -0.81 6.95 -0.05
C ALA A 147 -0.36 8.43 -0.09
N VAL A 148 0.03 8.92 -1.26
CA VAL A 148 0.45 10.30 -1.50
C VAL A 148 -0.69 11.29 -1.20
N LEU A 149 -1.90 11.02 -1.68
CA LEU A 149 -3.09 11.85 -1.45
C LEU A 149 -3.45 11.94 0.03
N TYR A 150 -3.31 10.84 0.77
CA TYR A 150 -3.47 10.81 2.21
C TYR A 150 -2.24 11.28 3.00
N ARG A 151 -1.18 11.71 2.31
CA ARG A 151 0.09 12.19 2.90
C ARG A 151 0.75 11.16 3.83
N VAL A 152 0.54 9.88 3.55
CA VAL A 152 1.27 8.80 4.23
C VAL A 152 2.69 8.77 3.67
N PRO A 153 3.72 9.01 4.49
CA PRO A 153 5.09 8.96 4.02
C PRO A 153 5.46 7.52 3.66
N LEU A 154 5.73 7.27 2.38
CA LEU A 154 6.28 6.01 1.91
C LEU A 154 7.67 6.27 1.33
N ASP A 155 8.69 5.73 1.97
CA ASP A 155 10.04 5.68 1.41
C ASP A 155 10.19 4.41 0.59
N LEU A 156 10.06 4.52 -0.72
CA LEU A 156 10.15 3.36 -1.61
C LEU A 156 11.58 2.81 -1.75
N THR A 157 12.58 3.51 -1.19
CA THR A 157 13.92 2.95 -1.00
C THR A 157 14.00 2.08 0.25
N ASP A 158 13.08 2.25 1.21
CA ASP A 158 12.89 1.35 2.35
C ASP A 158 12.13 0.08 1.89
N PRO A 159 12.76 -1.10 2.04
CA PRO A 159 12.13 -2.37 1.78
C PRO A 159 10.77 -2.60 2.45
N ASP A 160 10.58 -2.09 3.66
CA ASP A 160 9.35 -2.30 4.43
C ASP A 160 8.18 -1.50 3.85
N ASP A 161 8.42 -0.27 3.38
CA ASP A 161 7.43 0.60 2.75
C ASP A 161 7.08 0.13 1.33
N MET A 162 8.07 -0.33 0.54
CA MET A 162 7.81 -0.98 -0.74
C MET A 162 6.98 -2.26 -0.55
N TRP A 163 7.28 -3.06 0.48
CA TRP A 163 6.50 -4.26 0.78
C TRP A 163 5.06 -3.93 1.15
N LYS A 164 4.87 -2.89 1.96
CA LYS A 164 3.55 -2.38 2.32
C LYS A 164 2.77 -1.95 1.09
N LEU A 165 3.38 -1.19 0.19
CA LEU A 165 2.75 -0.78 -1.08
C LEU A 165 2.29 -2.00 -1.88
N ILE A 166 3.16 -3.00 -2.07
CA ILE A 166 2.82 -4.25 -2.78
C ILE A 166 1.65 -4.96 -2.10
N ARG A 167 1.69 -5.12 -0.77
CA ARG A 167 0.61 -5.80 -0.04
C ARG A 167 -0.73 -5.09 -0.23
N VAL A 168 -0.72 -3.77 -0.12
CA VAL A 168 -1.92 -2.95 -0.28
C VAL A 168 -2.44 -3.02 -1.71
N ALA A 169 -1.58 -2.84 -2.72
CA ALA A 169 -1.93 -2.92 -4.14
C ALA A 169 -2.59 -4.25 -4.52
N PHE A 170 -2.11 -5.36 -3.95
CA PHE A 170 -2.62 -6.71 -4.27
C PHE A 170 -3.60 -7.26 -3.23
N THR A 171 -4.10 -6.46 -2.29
CA THR A 171 -5.05 -6.87 -1.23
C THR A 171 -4.55 -8.09 -0.42
N ILE A 172 -3.25 -8.11 -0.14
CA ILE A 172 -2.60 -9.17 0.63
C ILE A 172 -2.80 -8.85 2.11
N LYS A 173 -3.71 -9.58 2.76
CA LYS A 173 -3.93 -9.49 4.21
C LYS A 173 -2.65 -9.82 4.99
N SER A 174 -2.27 -8.99 5.96
CA SER A 174 -1.33 -9.35 7.02
C SER A 174 -2.02 -10.31 8.01
N GLY A 175 -1.34 -11.38 8.42
CA GLY A 175 -1.61 -12.06 9.70
C GLY A 175 -2.64 -13.20 9.75
N GLU A 176 -3.43 -13.51 8.71
CA GLU A 176 -4.37 -14.64 8.76
C GLU A 176 -3.81 -15.90 8.07
N ALA A 177 -2.78 -16.48 8.67
CA ALA A 177 -2.62 -17.92 8.60
C ALA A 177 -3.41 -18.52 9.77
N VAL A 178 -4.32 -19.45 9.43
CA VAL A 178 -5.05 -20.35 10.33
C VAL A 178 -6.33 -19.78 10.99
N ARG A 179 -7.41 -19.72 10.20
CA ARG A 179 -8.65 -20.40 10.62
C ARG A 179 -9.34 -20.97 9.38
N GLU A 180 -9.37 -22.29 9.34
CA GLU A 180 -10.06 -23.22 8.43
C GLU A 180 -10.57 -22.66 7.08
N GLY A 181 -9.90 -23.05 5.98
CA GLY A 181 -10.64 -23.39 4.76
C GLY A 181 -10.29 -22.68 3.45
N VAL A 182 -9.55 -21.55 3.44
CA VAL A 182 -9.07 -20.95 2.17
C VAL A 182 -7.65 -20.42 2.33
N THR A 183 -6.68 -21.18 1.87
CA THR A 183 -5.24 -20.87 1.89
C THR A 183 -4.91 -19.70 0.97
N LYS A 184 -4.97 -18.46 1.47
CA LYS A 184 -4.12 -17.36 0.96
C LYS A 184 -2.81 -17.34 1.74
N ALA A 185 -2.00 -18.40 1.55
CA ALA A 185 -0.67 -18.46 2.11
C ALA A 185 0.27 -17.53 1.32
N VAL A 186 0.66 -16.40 1.91
CA VAL A 186 1.86 -15.67 1.46
C VAL A 186 3.01 -16.11 2.36
N PRO A 187 4.12 -16.64 1.82
CA PRO A 187 5.23 -17.11 2.65
C PRO A 187 5.88 -15.93 3.40
N ALA A 188 6.20 -16.13 4.67
CA ALA A 188 6.94 -15.19 5.54
C ALA A 188 8.35 -14.83 5.03
N LEU A 189 8.74 -15.26 3.83
CA LEU A 189 10.04 -15.06 3.21
C LEU A 189 10.16 -13.71 2.48
N VAL A 190 9.12 -12.91 2.31
CA VAL A 190 9.21 -11.74 1.41
C VAL A 190 10.02 -10.57 2.00
N ARG A 191 9.97 -10.37 3.32
CA ARG A 191 10.56 -9.20 4.00
C ARG A 191 12.11 -9.15 3.95
N PRO A 192 12.87 -10.23 4.22
CA PRO A 192 14.33 -10.22 4.10
C PRO A 192 14.86 -10.00 2.68
N LEU A 193 14.01 -10.16 1.67
CA LEU A 193 14.40 -10.26 0.28
C LEU A 193 14.16 -9.00 -0.54
N ILE A 194 13.29 -8.11 -0.07
CA ILE A 194 13.23 -6.73 -0.54
C ILE A 194 14.41 -5.94 0.03
N ARG A 195 14.87 -6.26 1.26
CA ARG A 195 16.05 -5.64 1.88
C ARG A 195 17.34 -5.82 1.10
N ARG A 196 17.49 -6.95 0.43
CA ARG A 196 18.65 -7.31 -0.40
C ARG A 196 18.62 -6.68 -1.79
N PHE A 197 17.47 -6.13 -2.21
CA PHE A 197 17.28 -5.53 -3.54
C PHE A 197 17.84 -4.10 -3.62
N TYR A 198 17.68 -3.30 -2.56
CA TYR A 198 18.16 -1.92 -2.51
C TYR A 198 19.63 -1.77 -2.05
N SER A 199 20.30 -2.86 -1.63
CA SER A 199 21.70 -2.82 -1.13
C SER A 199 22.78 -2.82 -2.22
N GLY A 200 22.43 -2.71 -3.51
CA GLY A 200 23.41 -2.56 -4.61
C GLY A 200 24.08 -3.83 -5.14
N ASP A 201 23.93 -4.99 -4.50
CA ASP A 201 24.52 -6.25 -4.99
C ASP A 201 23.57 -7.00 -5.95
N VAL A 202 23.66 -6.62 -7.22
CA VAL A 202 22.89 -7.16 -8.37
C VAL A 202 23.00 -8.68 -8.54
N LEU A 203 23.99 -9.34 -7.94
CA LEU A 203 24.27 -10.78 -8.11
C LEU A 203 23.59 -11.71 -7.09
N ALA A 204 22.97 -11.18 -6.03
CA ALA A 204 22.26 -11.99 -5.04
C ALA A 204 20.74 -11.68 -4.94
N ALA A 205 20.22 -10.86 -5.87
CA ALA A 205 18.82 -10.44 -5.96
C ALA A 205 17.83 -11.54 -6.45
N ALA A 206 18.31 -12.76 -6.70
CA ALA A 206 17.60 -13.75 -7.52
C ALA A 206 16.58 -14.67 -6.79
N LYS A 207 16.22 -14.47 -5.51
CA LYS A 207 15.57 -15.58 -4.75
C LYS A 207 14.25 -15.37 -3.97
N ALA A 208 13.55 -14.22 -3.93
CA ALA A 208 12.20 -14.25 -3.29
C ALA A 208 11.07 -13.28 -3.66
N LEU A 209 11.27 -12.29 -4.53
CA LEU A 209 10.16 -11.76 -5.34
C LEU A 209 9.59 -12.71 -6.42
N PRO A 210 10.25 -13.83 -6.81
CA PRO A 210 9.68 -14.71 -7.82
C PRO A 210 8.39 -15.44 -7.39
N VAL A 211 8.07 -15.49 -6.08
CA VAL A 211 6.81 -16.07 -5.59
C VAL A 211 5.60 -15.23 -5.99
N VAL A 212 5.69 -13.89 -5.88
CA VAL A 212 4.61 -12.98 -6.28
C VAL A 212 4.43 -12.99 -7.80
N GLY A 213 5.54 -12.93 -8.56
CA GLY A 213 5.50 -13.08 -10.02
C GLY A 213 4.86 -14.40 -10.47
N LYS A 214 5.23 -15.54 -9.86
CA LYS A 214 4.59 -16.83 -10.14
C LYS A 214 3.12 -16.87 -9.73
N TYR A 215 2.77 -16.25 -8.60
CA TYR A 215 1.38 -16.17 -8.13
C TYR A 215 0.50 -15.37 -9.09
N LEU A 216 0.95 -14.20 -9.53
CA LEU A 216 0.24 -13.33 -10.48
C LEU A 216 0.06 -14.01 -11.84
N LEU A 217 1.08 -14.71 -12.33
CA LEU A 217 0.98 -15.50 -13.56
C LEU A 217 -0.05 -16.63 -13.43
N ARG A 218 0.00 -17.42 -12.35
CA ARG A 218 -0.99 -18.49 -12.10
C ARG A 218 -2.42 -17.97 -12.01
N LYS A 219 -2.62 -16.82 -11.37
CA LYS A 219 -3.95 -16.19 -11.24
C LYS A 219 -4.49 -15.74 -12.60
N ASN A 220 -3.63 -15.28 -13.51
CA ASN A 220 -4.04 -14.86 -14.85
C ASN A 220 -4.16 -16.03 -15.86
N ILE A 221 -3.48 -17.16 -15.66
CA ILE A 221 -3.67 -18.38 -16.48
C ILE A 221 -5.13 -18.89 -16.45
N ILE A 222 -5.85 -18.67 -15.35
CA ILE A 222 -7.27 -19.06 -15.21
C ILE A 222 -8.16 -18.32 -16.23
N LYS A 223 -7.78 -17.13 -16.69
CA LYS A 223 -8.50 -16.39 -17.74
C LYS A 223 -8.34 -17.00 -19.14
N ILE A 224 -7.28 -17.77 -19.37
CA ILE A 224 -6.91 -18.35 -20.67
C ILE A 224 -7.36 -19.82 -20.79
N GLY A 225 -7.42 -20.55 -19.67
CA GLY A 225 -7.70 -21.99 -19.67
C GLY A 225 -9.15 -22.42 -19.92
N ILE A 226 -10.11 -21.49 -20.00
CA ILE A 226 -11.53 -21.79 -20.23
C ILE A 226 -11.95 -21.15 -21.56
N PRO A 227 -12.11 -21.91 -22.66
CA PRO A 227 -12.41 -21.41 -24.01
C PRO A 227 -13.77 -20.70 -24.18
N LEU A 228 -14.51 -20.46 -23.09
CA LEU A 228 -15.87 -19.93 -23.05
C LEU A 228 -16.01 -18.72 -22.10
N VAL A 229 -14.93 -18.18 -21.56
CA VAL A 229 -14.98 -16.93 -20.77
C VAL A 229 -14.99 -15.76 -21.75
N GLY A 230 -16.18 -15.37 -22.18
CA GLY A 230 -16.36 -14.29 -23.14
C GLY A 230 -15.73 -12.97 -22.69
N VAL A 231 -15.34 -12.16 -23.69
CA VAL A 231 -14.89 -10.76 -23.59
C VAL A 231 -15.58 -9.96 -22.46
N PRO A 232 -16.89 -10.08 -22.17
CA PRO A 232 -17.53 -9.32 -21.09
C PRO A 232 -17.03 -9.65 -19.68
N LEU A 233 -16.66 -10.90 -19.39
CA LEU A 233 -16.31 -11.30 -18.02
C LEU A 233 -14.89 -10.84 -17.62
N ALA A 234 -13.95 -10.80 -18.56
CA ALA A 234 -12.60 -10.28 -18.32
C ALA A 234 -12.61 -8.78 -17.99
N VAL A 235 -13.38 -8.00 -18.75
CA VAL A 235 -13.65 -6.57 -18.51
C VAL A 235 -14.21 -6.35 -17.11
N VAL A 236 -15.24 -7.10 -16.73
CA VAL A 236 -15.90 -6.98 -15.42
C VAL A 236 -14.97 -7.40 -14.28
N LEU A 237 -14.23 -8.50 -14.41
CA LEU A 237 -13.32 -8.98 -13.37
C LEU A 237 -12.13 -8.04 -13.14
N ASN A 238 -11.53 -7.50 -14.19
CA ASN A 238 -10.44 -6.53 -14.06
C ASN A 238 -10.93 -5.24 -13.41
N ARG A 239 -12.07 -4.70 -13.85
CA ARG A 239 -12.69 -3.53 -13.24
C ARG A 239 -12.96 -3.74 -11.75
N TYR A 240 -13.60 -4.85 -11.41
CA TYR A 240 -13.99 -5.15 -10.02
C TYR A 240 -12.77 -5.37 -9.12
N THR A 241 -11.77 -6.12 -9.57
CA THR A 241 -10.58 -6.40 -8.76
C THR A 241 -9.73 -5.16 -8.53
N THR A 242 -9.58 -4.28 -9.53
CA THR A 242 -8.89 -2.99 -9.36
C THR A 242 -9.69 -2.03 -8.49
N LEU A 243 -11.02 -2.01 -8.61
CA LEU A 243 -11.89 -1.24 -7.70
C LEU A 243 -11.69 -1.70 -6.24
N LEU A 244 -11.70 -3.02 -6.00
CA LEU A 244 -11.50 -3.60 -4.67
C LEU A 244 -10.10 -3.28 -4.11
N ALA A 245 -9.06 -3.39 -4.95
CA ALA A 245 -7.69 -3.02 -4.58
C ALA A 245 -7.60 -1.53 -4.20
N GLY A 246 -8.21 -0.66 -4.99
CA GLY A 246 -8.29 0.77 -4.71
C GLY A 246 -9.02 1.08 -3.40
N ARG A 247 -10.16 0.45 -3.15
CA ARG A 247 -10.91 0.61 -1.88
C ARG A 247 -10.15 0.09 -0.67
N HIS A 248 -9.42 -1.01 -0.84
CA HIS A 248 -8.55 -1.53 0.22
C HIS A 248 -7.39 -0.57 0.51
N ALA A 249 -6.72 -0.05 -0.53
CA ALA A 249 -5.70 0.98 -0.37
C ALA A 249 -6.23 2.23 0.31
N GLN A 250 -7.42 2.67 -0.09
CA GLN A 250 -8.12 3.78 0.55
C GLN A 250 -8.33 3.51 2.03
N ALA A 251 -8.87 2.35 2.40
CA ALA A 251 -9.12 2.02 3.79
C ALA A 251 -7.84 1.99 4.63
N VAL A 252 -6.76 1.38 4.13
CA VAL A 252 -5.48 1.26 4.85
C VAL A 252 -4.82 2.64 5.01
N PHE A 253 -4.57 3.36 3.91
CA PHE A 253 -3.85 4.63 3.98
C PHE A 253 -4.67 5.76 4.61
N ARG A 254 -6.00 5.74 4.48
CA ARG A 254 -6.87 6.66 5.22
C ARG A 254 -6.78 6.42 6.72
N ASN A 255 -6.72 5.17 7.16
CA ASN A 255 -6.58 4.86 8.58
C ASN A 255 -5.26 5.42 9.13
N GLU A 256 -4.16 5.16 8.43
CA GLU A 256 -2.84 5.67 8.82
C GLU A 256 -2.77 7.19 8.82
N ALA A 257 -3.39 7.85 7.84
CA ALA A 257 -3.48 9.31 7.82
C ALA A 257 -4.24 9.85 9.04
N ARG A 258 -5.32 9.18 9.49
CA ARG A 258 -6.00 9.54 10.74
C ARG A 258 -5.08 9.38 11.96
N VAL A 259 -4.27 8.33 12.00
CA VAL A 259 -3.30 8.10 13.08
C VAL A 259 -2.22 9.19 13.09
N ILE A 260 -1.70 9.56 11.91
CA ILE A 260 -0.71 10.64 11.76
C ILE A 260 -1.32 11.99 12.16
N GLU A 261 -2.54 12.28 11.70
CA GLU A 261 -3.27 13.50 12.06
C GLU A 261 -3.53 13.56 13.56
N LEU A 262 -3.87 12.43 14.19
CA LEU A 262 -4.01 12.33 15.63
C LEU A 262 -2.68 12.69 16.32
N ALA A 263 -1.55 12.10 15.89
CA ALA A 263 -0.24 12.41 16.44
C ALA A 263 0.10 13.91 16.36
N GLU A 264 -0.19 14.53 15.21
CA GLU A 264 0.01 15.97 15.02
C GLU A 264 -0.88 16.79 15.95
N ASN A 265 -2.16 16.42 16.10
CA ASN A 265 -3.12 17.14 16.93
C ASN A 265 -2.81 17.01 18.41
N LEU A 266 -2.36 15.83 18.87
CA LEU A 266 -1.87 15.61 20.22
C LEU A 266 -0.67 16.53 20.51
N SER A 267 0.34 16.49 19.65
CA SER A 267 1.52 17.36 19.80
C SER A 267 1.17 18.86 19.74
N LYS A 268 0.22 19.28 18.87
CA LYS A 268 -0.24 20.67 18.79
C LYS A 268 -0.91 21.18 20.06
N ARG A 269 -1.63 20.31 20.78
CA ARG A 269 -2.43 20.67 21.97
C ARG A 269 -1.68 20.47 23.28
N SER A 270 -0.62 19.67 23.26
CA SER A 270 0.13 19.35 24.48
C SER A 270 0.91 20.56 25.00
N ARG A 271 0.70 20.85 26.27
CA ARG A 271 1.51 21.72 27.12
C ARG A 271 2.67 20.97 27.76
N HIS A 272 2.53 19.65 27.89
CA HIS A 272 3.55 18.76 28.48
C HIS A 272 4.03 17.70 27.46
N PRO A 273 4.79 18.08 26.40
CA PRO A 273 5.11 17.16 25.29
C PRO A 273 5.88 15.92 25.71
N GLN A 274 6.78 16.05 26.69
CA GLN A 274 7.56 14.93 27.22
C GLN A 274 6.67 13.98 28.01
N LEU A 275 5.90 14.50 28.97
CA LEU A 275 5.00 13.70 29.81
C LEU A 275 3.90 13.03 28.99
N MET A 276 3.40 13.70 27.95
CA MET A 276 2.46 13.12 26.98
C MET A 276 3.02 11.87 26.30
N LEU A 277 4.30 11.84 25.92
CA LEU A 277 4.92 10.66 25.31
C LEU A 277 4.94 9.48 26.28
N TRP A 278 5.26 9.73 27.55
CA TRP A 278 5.24 8.71 28.60
C TRP A 278 3.83 8.19 28.89
N ALA A 279 2.85 9.07 28.99
CA ALA A 279 1.45 8.70 29.18
C ALA A 279 0.91 7.89 27.99
N ALA A 280 1.20 8.32 26.76
CA ALA A 280 0.83 7.59 25.55
C ALA A 280 1.45 6.18 25.53
N TRP A 281 2.74 6.06 25.86
CA TRP A 281 3.42 4.77 25.91
C TRP A 281 2.88 3.86 27.02
N LEU A 282 2.51 4.43 28.17
CA LEU A 282 1.87 3.69 29.27
C LEU A 282 0.53 3.10 28.87
N VAL A 283 -0.29 3.88 28.16
CA VAL A 283 -1.58 3.43 27.63
C VAL A 283 -1.39 2.29 26.62
N ILE A 284 -0.51 2.47 25.64
CA ILE A 284 -0.20 1.45 24.61
C ILE A 284 0.32 0.15 25.26
N LYS A 285 1.20 0.26 26.27
CA LYS A 285 1.76 -0.89 26.99
C LYS A 285 0.80 -1.52 27.99
N ALA A 286 -0.38 -0.93 28.25
CA ALA A 286 -1.41 -1.55 29.07
C ALA A 286 -1.89 -2.87 28.44
N ASN A 287 -1.86 -2.94 27.12
CA ASN A 287 -2.12 -4.16 26.38
C ASN A 287 -0.84 -5.00 26.19
N ARG A 288 -0.99 -6.33 26.14
CA ARG A 288 0.16 -7.25 25.97
C ARG A 288 0.69 -7.30 24.55
N LYS A 289 -0.11 -6.84 23.58
CA LYS A 289 0.27 -6.79 22.16
C LYS A 289 0.04 -5.36 21.68
N ILE A 290 1.08 -4.81 21.07
CA ILE A 290 1.03 -3.49 20.44
C ILE A 290 0.42 -3.69 19.04
N ALA A 291 -0.63 -2.94 18.73
CA ALA A 291 -1.23 -2.90 17.40
C ALA A 291 -0.37 -2.10 16.42
N ASP A 292 -0.53 -2.37 15.11
CA ASP A 292 0.22 -1.64 14.07
C ASP A 292 -0.08 -0.13 14.12
N ASP A 293 -1.33 0.26 14.42
CA ASP A 293 -1.77 1.65 14.55
C ASP A 293 -1.16 2.34 15.78
N GLU A 294 -1.03 1.66 16.92
CA GLU A 294 -0.37 2.18 18.12
C GLU A 294 1.12 2.40 17.91
N ALA A 295 1.79 1.43 17.26
CA ALA A 295 3.20 1.56 16.91
C ALA A 295 3.45 2.71 15.92
N LEU A 296 2.56 2.85 14.93
CA LEU A 296 2.58 3.97 13.99
C LEU A 296 2.37 5.30 14.69
N LEU A 297 1.36 5.38 15.58
CA LEU A 297 1.07 6.56 16.39
C LEU A 297 2.30 6.98 17.18
N MET A 298 2.92 6.05 17.91
CA MET A 298 4.07 6.36 18.76
C MET A 298 5.27 6.83 17.93
N ARG A 299 5.58 6.17 16.81
CA ARG A 299 6.65 6.59 15.89
C ARG A 299 6.45 8.01 15.38
N HIS A 300 5.22 8.35 14.97
CA HIS A 300 4.90 9.69 14.48
C HIS A 300 4.88 10.73 15.59
N LEU A 301 4.36 10.38 16.77
CA LEU A 301 4.26 11.29 17.90
C LEU A 301 5.66 11.73 18.38
N VAL A 302 6.60 10.78 18.56
CA VAL A 302 8.00 11.11 18.92
C VAL A 302 8.64 12.01 17.87
N ARG A 303 8.44 11.72 16.57
CA ARG A 303 8.98 12.54 15.48
C ARG A 303 8.43 13.98 15.53
N VAL A 304 7.11 14.13 15.63
CA VAL A 304 6.46 15.45 15.61
C VAL A 304 6.77 16.24 16.87
N VAL A 305 6.85 15.59 18.04
CA VAL A 305 7.27 16.23 19.29
C VAL A 305 8.71 16.75 19.19
N ARG A 306 9.64 15.95 18.63
CA ARG A 306 11.01 16.40 18.36
C ARG A 306 11.06 17.60 17.42
N GLU A 307 10.33 17.55 16.30
CA GLU A 307 10.34 18.62 15.29
C GLU A 307 9.71 19.92 15.79
N ARG A 308 8.60 19.82 16.53
CA ARG A 308 7.82 20.98 16.99
C ARG A 308 8.32 21.57 18.30
N HIS A 309 8.61 20.71 19.27
CA HIS A 309 8.92 21.11 20.65
C HIS A 309 10.40 20.99 20.99
N GLN A 310 11.23 20.49 20.07
CA GLN A 310 12.67 20.23 20.29
C GLN A 310 12.95 19.30 21.48
N VAL A 311 11.95 18.49 21.87
CA VAL A 311 12.07 17.51 22.95
C VAL A 311 12.51 16.17 22.37
N VAL A 312 13.64 15.67 22.86
CA VAL A 312 14.11 14.30 22.63
C VAL A 312 14.27 13.64 23.98
N ASP A 313 13.47 12.60 24.23
CA ASP A 313 13.53 11.84 25.48
C ASP A 313 14.40 10.59 25.29
N GLU A 314 15.66 10.67 25.71
CA GLU A 314 16.60 9.55 25.62
C GLU A 314 16.24 8.40 26.56
N GLN A 315 15.57 8.68 27.68
CA GLN A 315 15.13 7.63 28.62
C GLN A 315 14.04 6.78 27.97
N LEU A 316 13.06 7.43 27.32
CA LEU A 316 12.02 6.75 26.57
C LEU A 316 12.58 6.00 25.36
N ALA A 317 13.56 6.56 24.65
CA ALA A 317 14.14 5.93 23.47
C ALA A 317 14.93 4.64 23.77
N ASN A 318 15.53 4.55 24.96
CA ASN A 318 16.32 3.38 25.40
C ASN A 318 15.50 2.38 26.22
N LEU A 319 14.19 2.61 26.36
CA LEU A 319 13.32 1.82 27.21
C LEU A 319 13.00 0.46 26.59
N VAL A 320 13.34 -0.62 27.32
CA VAL A 320 13.04 -2.01 26.91
C VAL A 320 11.73 -2.48 27.56
N ASP A 321 11.60 -2.27 28.87
CA ASP A 321 10.40 -2.55 29.65
C ASP A 321 9.95 -1.27 30.36
N LEU A 322 8.64 -1.02 30.34
CA LEU A 322 8.04 0.12 31.02
C LEU A 322 7.74 -0.25 32.47
N ASP A 323 8.30 0.50 33.41
CA ASP A 323 7.85 0.48 34.80
C ASP A 323 6.73 1.52 34.99
N PRO A 324 5.47 1.09 35.23
CA PRO A 324 4.38 2.03 35.48
C PRO A 324 4.64 2.97 36.65
N ALA A 325 5.36 2.51 37.69
CA ALA A 325 5.64 3.32 38.87
C ALA A 325 6.49 4.55 38.53
N GLU A 326 7.44 4.40 37.61
CA GLU A 326 8.29 5.50 37.14
C GLU A 326 7.47 6.55 36.37
N VAL A 327 6.51 6.10 35.55
CA VAL A 327 5.59 7.01 34.84
C VAL A 327 4.70 7.75 35.82
N TRP A 328 4.18 7.06 36.83
CA TRP A 328 3.36 7.67 37.88
C TRP A 328 4.12 8.72 38.69
N GLN A 329 5.40 8.46 39.02
CA GLN A 329 6.24 9.46 39.69
C GLN A 329 6.46 10.71 38.83
N ARG A 330 6.66 10.55 37.51
CA ARG A 330 6.76 11.70 36.59
C ARG A 330 5.48 12.52 36.56
N ILE A 331 4.32 11.87 36.56
CA ILE A 331 3.01 12.54 36.57
C ILE A 331 2.78 13.28 37.90
N ASP A 332 3.05 12.63 39.03
CA ASP A 332 2.88 13.24 40.36
C ASP A 332 3.85 14.42 40.61
N ALA A 333 5.01 14.40 39.94
CA ALA A 333 6.02 15.45 40.06
C ALA A 333 5.76 16.66 39.15
N GLU A 334 4.91 16.54 38.13
CA GLU A 334 4.65 17.63 37.18
C GLU A 334 3.62 18.62 37.77
N PRO A 335 4.00 19.89 37.97
CA PRO A 335 3.08 20.88 38.53
C PRO A 335 2.14 21.44 37.46
N GLY A 336 0.87 21.63 37.82
CA GLY A 336 -0.10 22.36 37.01
C GLY A 336 -1.20 21.50 36.40
N ASP A 337 -1.89 22.07 35.41
CA ASP A 337 -3.05 21.46 34.75
C ASP A 337 -2.61 20.42 33.73
N LEU A 338 -2.74 19.14 34.09
CA LEU A 338 -2.40 17.97 33.26
C LEU A 338 -3.57 17.47 32.38
N SER A 339 -4.61 18.29 32.18
CA SER A 339 -5.77 17.92 31.34
C SER A 339 -5.39 17.57 29.90
N ASP A 340 -4.31 18.15 29.37
CA ASP A 340 -3.79 17.85 28.03
C ASP A 340 -3.18 16.45 27.95
N VAL A 341 -2.51 16.00 29.02
CA VAL A 341 -1.96 14.64 29.13
C VAL A 341 -3.07 13.61 29.24
N LEU A 342 -4.13 13.92 29.99
CA LEU A 342 -5.31 13.06 30.09
C LEU A 342 -6.08 12.97 28.77
N ASP A 343 -6.35 14.09 28.08
CA ASP A 343 -6.97 14.09 26.74
C ASP A 343 -6.11 13.30 25.74
N ALA A 344 -4.78 13.39 25.84
CA ALA A 344 -3.89 12.60 25.01
C ALA A 344 -4.01 11.10 25.30
N ALA A 345 -4.03 10.69 26.57
CA ALA A 345 -4.20 9.30 26.96
C ALA A 345 -5.54 8.70 26.50
N ASP A 346 -6.64 9.46 26.66
CA ASP A 346 -7.98 9.06 26.21
C ASP A 346 -8.01 8.85 24.68
N ARG A 347 -7.36 9.73 23.91
CA ARG A 347 -7.29 9.61 22.44
C ARG A 347 -6.35 8.50 21.97
N VAL A 348 -5.24 8.28 22.66
CA VAL A 348 -4.29 7.20 22.35
C VAL A 348 -4.98 5.85 22.51
N ALA A 349 -5.76 5.65 23.57
CA ALA A 349 -6.47 4.39 23.80
C ALA A 349 -7.57 4.09 22.77
N ALA A 350 -8.04 5.09 22.02
CA ALA A 350 -9.07 4.93 21.00
C ALA A 350 -8.48 4.72 19.58
N VAL A 351 -7.14 4.64 19.45
CA VAL A 351 -6.48 4.64 18.13
C VAL A 351 -6.74 3.37 17.32
N ASP A 352 -6.74 2.20 17.98
CA ASP A 352 -6.93 0.89 17.36
C ASP A 352 -8.40 0.40 17.45
N GLY A 353 -9.29 1.22 18.04
CA GLY A 353 -10.73 0.97 18.12
C GLY A 353 -11.28 1.08 19.55
N ASP A 354 -11.95 0.02 20.00
CA ASP A 354 -12.66 0.01 21.28
C ASP A 354 -11.70 -0.14 22.47
N ILE A 355 -11.74 0.83 23.38
CA ILE A 355 -10.93 0.85 24.60
C ILE A 355 -11.17 -0.41 25.45
N ASN A 356 -10.10 -1.15 25.73
CA ASN A 356 -10.15 -2.36 26.53
C ASN A 356 -10.16 -2.09 28.04
N ALA A 357 -10.42 -3.13 28.84
CA ALA A 357 -10.53 -2.98 30.29
C ALA A 357 -9.22 -2.53 30.98
N ARG A 358 -8.06 -2.84 30.40
CA ARG A 358 -6.75 -2.47 30.96
C ARG A 358 -6.40 -1.02 30.65
N GLU A 359 -6.63 -0.57 29.43
CA GLU A 359 -6.52 0.84 29.06
C GLU A 359 -7.45 1.70 29.90
N LYS A 360 -8.71 1.26 30.10
CA LYS A 360 -9.65 1.95 31.00
C LYS A 360 -9.12 2.08 32.42
N ALA A 361 -8.47 1.03 32.95
CA ALA A 361 -7.88 1.08 34.28
C ALA A 361 -6.73 2.08 34.35
N VAL A 362 -5.83 2.10 33.35
CA VAL A 362 -4.72 3.05 33.26
C VAL A 362 -5.23 4.49 33.12
N ILE A 363 -6.23 4.72 32.26
CA ILE A 363 -6.86 6.03 32.08
C ILE A 363 -7.56 6.50 33.37
N SER A 364 -8.22 5.60 34.08
CA SER A 364 -8.90 5.95 35.34
C SER A 364 -7.88 6.38 36.41
N GLU A 365 -6.77 5.65 36.53
CA GLU A 365 -5.67 6.02 37.42
C GLU A 365 -5.00 7.34 37.01
N LEU A 366 -4.80 7.56 35.70
CA LEU A 366 -4.32 8.85 35.16
C LEU A 366 -5.24 9.99 35.57
N ARG A 367 -6.56 9.82 35.41
CA ARG A 367 -7.56 10.83 35.77
C ARG A 367 -7.50 11.16 37.27
N ASP A 368 -7.44 10.14 38.12
CA ASP A 368 -7.37 10.33 39.57
C ASP A 368 -6.11 11.09 40.00
N ARG A 369 -4.98 10.91 39.31
CA ARG A 369 -3.71 11.60 39.61
C ARG A 369 -3.68 13.02 39.05
N CYS A 370 -4.13 13.21 37.81
CA CYS A 370 -4.19 14.54 37.20
C CYS A 370 -5.18 15.48 37.92
N CYS A 371 -6.20 14.95 38.60
CA CYS A 371 -7.16 15.75 39.38
C CYS A 371 -6.73 16.03 40.83
N ARG A 372 -5.57 15.52 41.30
CA ARG A 372 -5.07 15.77 42.67
C ARG A 372 -4.29 17.08 42.81
N VAL A 373 -3.92 17.71 41.70
CA VAL A 373 -3.05 18.89 41.64
C VAL A 373 -3.86 20.19 41.69
#